data_AF-A0A3S3ZW78-F1
#
_entry.id   AF-A0A3S3ZW78-F1
#
_cell.length_a   1.000
_cell.length_b   1.000
_cell.length_c   1.000
_cell.angle_alpha   90.00
_cell.angle_beta   90.00
_cell.angle_gamma   90.00
#
_symmetry.space_group_name_H-M   'P 1'
#
loop_
_entity.id
_entity.type
_entity.pdbx_description
1 polymer ?
#
loop_
_entity_poly.entity_id
_entity_poly.type
_entity_poly.pdbx_seq_one_letter_code
_entity_poly.pdbx_strand_id
1 'polypeptide(L)'
;MAIGAGTASAFTVQPFEGGTTIEVNQAEAAALSQARIAGPLLNPVYPHIAYTSGLRTGDAAQISIDRAAARNGGAGADIYGPLHAPEFVQFYHYG
;
A
#
# COMPACT_ATOMS: atom_id res chain seq x y z
N MET A 1 8.98 14.43 24.96
CA MET A 1 8.11 13.46 24.25
C MET A 1 7.67 14.14 22.96
N ALA A 2 8.45 14.04 21.89
CA ALA A 2 8.03 14.56 20.60
C ALA A 2 7.12 13.50 19.98
N ILE A 3 5.82 13.78 19.92
CA ILE A 3 4.94 13.07 18.98
C ILE A 3 5.54 13.42 17.62
N GLY A 4 6.19 12.43 16.99
CA GLY A 4 6.81 12.61 15.69
C GLY A 4 5.77 13.22 14.76
N ALA A 5 6.09 14.36 14.17
CA ALA A 5 5.29 14.96 13.13
C ALA A 5 5.28 13.98 11.96
N GLY A 6 4.36 13.02 11.98
CA GLY A 6 4.07 12.16 10.86
C GLY A 6 3.51 13.07 9.78
N THR A 7 4.29 13.28 8.73
CA THR A 7 3.75 13.82 7.48
C THR A 7 2.56 12.96 7.09
N ALA A 8 1.35 13.52 7.22
CA ALA A 8 0.17 12.91 6.66
C ALA A 8 0.35 12.92 5.15
N SER A 9 0.75 11.77 4.61
CA SER A 9 0.81 11.55 3.17
C SER A 9 -0.64 11.39 2.68
N ALA A 10 -1.03 12.25 1.75
CA ALA A 10 -2.33 12.20 1.13
C ALA A 10 -2.24 11.25 -0.06
N PHE A 11 -2.54 9.98 0.17
CA PHE A 11 -2.66 9.02 -0.92
C PHE A 11 -3.88 9.35 -1.78
N THR A 12 -3.71 9.24 -3.09
CA THR A 12 -4.79 9.54 -4.03
C THR A 12 -5.64 8.29 -4.18
N VAL A 13 -6.93 8.40 -3.86
CA VAL A 13 -7.90 7.31 -3.98
C VAL A 13 -8.79 7.60 -5.18
N GLN A 14 -8.68 6.78 -6.23
CA GLN A 14 -9.47 6.92 -7.46
C GLN A 14 -10.42 5.73 -7.59
N PRO A 15 -11.74 5.93 -7.73
CA PRO A 15 -12.65 4.84 -8.02
C PRO A 15 -12.48 4.35 -9.48
N PHE A 16 -12.67 3.05 -9.71
CA PHE A 16 -12.75 2.46 -11.04
C PHE A 16 -13.86 1.39 -11.10
N GLU A 17 -14.18 0.86 -12.28
CA GLU A 17 -15.24 -0.14 -12.43
C GLU A 17 -14.97 -1.39 -11.57
N GLY A 18 -15.80 -1.61 -10.54
CA GLY A 18 -15.69 -2.74 -9.63
C GLY A 18 -14.66 -2.57 -8.49
N GLY A 19 -14.04 -1.40 -8.33
CA GLY A 19 -12.98 -1.22 -7.33
C GLY A 19 -12.51 0.20 -7.04
N THR A 20 -11.37 0.29 -6.36
CA THR A 20 -10.70 1.51 -5.93
C THR A 20 -9.19 1.38 -6.11
N THR A 21 -8.59 2.35 -6.78
CA THR A 21 -7.16 2.51 -6.94
C THR A 21 -6.62 3.43 -5.85
N ILE A 22 -5.51 3.04 -5.22
CA ILE A 22 -4.76 3.85 -4.27
C ILE A 22 -3.38 4.13 -4.87
N GLU A 23 -3.06 5.40 -5.08
CA GLU A 23 -1.78 5.84 -5.62
C GLU A 23 -0.94 6.59 -4.58
N VAL A 24 0.37 6.35 -4.64
CA VAL A 24 1.38 6.88 -3.75
C VAL A 24 2.54 7.41 -4.61
N ASN A 25 2.93 8.67 -4.42
CA ASN A 25 4.03 9.24 -5.19
C ASN A 25 5.40 8.78 -4.66
N GLN A 26 6.49 9.14 -5.36
CA GLN A 26 7.85 8.70 -5.01
C GLN A 26 8.30 9.12 -3.60
N ALA A 27 8.02 10.37 -3.20
CA ALA A 27 8.43 10.88 -1.90
C ALA A 27 7.68 10.17 -0.76
N GLU A 28 6.39 9.88 -0.99
CA GLU A 28 5.55 9.13 -0.07
C GLU A 28 5.98 7.66 0.02
N ALA A 29 6.28 7.03 -1.12
CA ALA A 29 6.80 5.67 -1.16
C ALA A 29 8.13 5.56 -0.38
N ALA A 30 9.03 6.53 -0.52
CA ALA A 30 10.28 6.59 0.23
C ALA A 30 10.03 6.72 1.75
N ALA A 31 9.12 7.61 2.16
CA ALA A 31 8.76 7.79 3.57
C ALA A 31 8.11 6.54 4.17
N LEU A 32 7.15 5.92 3.45
CA LEU A 32 6.46 4.71 3.89
C LEU A 32 7.39 3.49 3.91
N SER A 33 8.34 3.40 2.97
CA SER A 33 9.37 2.35 2.95
C SER A 33 10.25 2.42 4.20
N GLN A 34 10.68 3.63 4.60
CA GLN A 34 11.46 3.82 5.83
C GLN A 34 10.66 3.49 7.08
N ALA A 35 9.36 3.84 7.11
CA ALA A 35 8.51 3.62 8.27
C ALA A 35 8.13 2.15 8.49
N ARG A 36 8.13 1.32 7.43
CA ARG A 36 7.75 -0.10 7.45
C ARG A 36 6.40 -0.40 8.10
N ILE A 37 5.42 0.46 7.86
CA ILE A 37 4.12 0.42 8.55
C ILE A 37 3.05 -0.42 7.83
N ALA A 38 3.23 -0.79 6.56
CA ALA A 38 2.18 -1.44 5.78
C ALA A 38 1.81 -2.83 6.33
N GLY A 39 2.81 -3.65 6.68
CA GLY A 39 2.61 -4.94 7.35
C GLY A 39 1.82 -4.83 8.66
N PRO A 40 2.33 -4.07 9.65
CA PRO A 40 1.67 -3.87 10.94
C PRO A 40 0.26 -3.28 10.88
N LEU A 41 -0.04 -2.43 9.89
CA LEU A 41 -1.36 -1.81 9.75
C LEU A 41 -2.34 -2.67 8.97
N LEU A 42 -1.92 -3.27 7.84
CA LEU A 42 -2.84 -3.95 6.94
C LEU A 42 -3.05 -5.42 7.33
N ASN A 43 -2.07 -6.10 7.92
CA ASN A 43 -2.23 -7.51 8.28
C ASN A 43 -3.31 -7.76 9.37
N PRO A 44 -3.50 -6.89 10.38
CA PRO A 44 -4.59 -7.04 11.34
C PRO A 44 -5.96 -6.65 10.78
N VAL A 45 -6.00 -5.71 9.83
CA VAL A 45 -7.25 -5.25 9.19
C VAL A 45 -7.73 -6.28 8.16
N TYR A 46 -6.80 -6.93 7.45
CA TYR A 46 -7.06 -7.93 6.41
C TYR A 46 -6.41 -9.28 6.73
N PRO A 47 -6.77 -9.94 7.84
CA PRO A 47 -6.08 -11.15 8.31
C PRO A 47 -6.33 -12.38 7.42
N HIS A 48 -7.38 -12.35 6.61
CA HIS A 48 -7.79 -13.46 5.75
C HIS A 48 -7.22 -13.36 4.34
N ILE A 49 -6.59 -12.25 3.98
CA ILE A 49 -6.08 -12.03 2.63
C ILE A 49 -4.61 -12.43 2.58
N ALA A 50 -4.38 -13.65 2.08
CA ALA A 50 -3.08 -14.19 1.77
C ALA A 50 -3.00 -14.50 0.26
N TYR A 51 -1.92 -14.03 -0.37
CA TYR A 51 -1.67 -14.29 -1.78
C TYR A 51 -1.16 -15.72 -1.99
N THR A 52 -1.22 -16.19 -3.23
CA THR A 52 -0.73 -17.52 -3.64
C THR A 52 0.75 -17.75 -3.32
N SER A 53 1.53 -16.67 -3.17
CA SER A 53 2.93 -16.68 -2.73
C SER A 53 3.12 -16.87 -1.22
N GLY A 54 2.04 -16.95 -0.44
CA GLY A 54 2.07 -17.01 1.03
C GLY A 54 2.24 -15.65 1.72
N LEU A 55 2.40 -14.56 0.95
CA LEU A 55 2.49 -13.21 1.48
C LEU A 55 1.12 -12.72 1.97
N ARG A 56 1.09 -11.98 3.07
CA ARG A 56 -0.11 -11.26 3.51
C ARG A 56 -0.22 -9.91 2.80
N THR A 57 -1.42 -9.32 2.82
CA THR A 57 -1.71 -8.00 2.22
C THR A 57 -0.69 -6.93 2.60
N GLY A 58 -0.40 -6.79 3.89
CA GLY A 58 0.54 -5.78 4.36
C GLY A 58 1.99 -6.06 3.96
N ASP A 59 2.38 -7.33 3.84
CA ASP A 59 3.73 -7.71 3.42
C ASP A 59 3.93 -7.42 1.92
N ALA A 60 2.94 -7.78 1.09
CA ALA A 60 2.96 -7.47 -0.34
C ALA A 60 2.92 -5.96 -0.60
N ALA A 61 2.11 -5.21 0.16
CA ALA A 61 2.09 -3.75 0.10
C ALA A 61 3.45 -3.16 0.47
N GLN A 62 4.08 -3.64 1.54
CA GLN A 62 5.41 -3.18 1.96
C GLN A 62 6.46 -3.43 0.88
N ILE A 63 6.46 -4.62 0.27
CA ILE A 63 7.40 -4.95 -0.82
C ILE A 63 7.19 -4.03 -2.03
N SER A 64 5.93 -3.72 -2.38
CA SER A 64 5.62 -2.80 -3.47
C SER A 64 6.15 -1.39 -3.19
N ILE A 65 5.89 -0.88 -1.99
CA ILE A 65 6.37 0.43 -1.52
C ILE A 65 7.91 0.49 -1.53
N ASP A 66 8.58 -0.53 -1.00
CA ASP A 66 10.04 -0.61 -0.97
C ASP A 66 10.63 -0.62 -2.40
N ARG A 67 9.96 -1.30 -3.35
CA ARG A 67 10.39 -1.34 -4.75
C ARG A 67 10.20 0.01 -5.45
N ALA A 68 9.08 0.69 -5.19
CA ALA A 68 8.83 2.04 -5.72
C ALA A 68 9.86 3.04 -5.20
N ALA A 69 10.14 3.02 -3.89
CA ALA A 69 11.17 3.84 -3.26
C ALA A 69 12.56 3.59 -3.86
N ALA A 70 12.95 2.33 -4.08
CA ALA A 70 14.24 1.96 -4.64
C ALA A 70 14.40 2.33 -6.12
N ARG A 71 13.31 2.38 -6.88
CA ARG A 71 13.31 2.69 -8.33
C ARG A 71 13.14 4.17 -8.65
N ASN A 72 13.08 5.04 -7.64
CA ASN A 72 12.71 6.45 -7.82
C ASN A 72 11.35 6.62 -8.53
N GLY A 73 10.43 5.71 -8.29
CA GLY A 73 9.12 5.64 -8.94
C GLY A 73 7.97 5.73 -7.93
N GLY A 74 6.77 6.08 -8.39
CA GLY A 74 5.56 5.98 -7.56
C GLY A 74 5.12 4.52 -7.35
N ALA A 75 4.24 4.28 -6.39
CA ALA A 75 3.60 2.99 -6.13
C ALA A 75 2.08 3.13 -6.24
N GLY A 76 1.37 2.02 -6.48
CA GLY A 76 -0.07 2.00 -6.35
C GLY A 76 -0.65 0.60 -6.11
N ALA A 77 -1.95 0.58 -5.86
CA ALA A 77 -2.72 -0.63 -5.61
C ALA A 77 -4.13 -0.51 -6.19
N ASP A 78 -4.57 -1.49 -6.98
CA ASP A 78 -5.96 -1.64 -7.40
C ASP A 78 -6.66 -2.65 -6.50
N ILE A 79 -7.78 -2.24 -5.92
CA ILE A 79 -8.55 -3.02 -4.95
C ILE A 79 -9.94 -3.24 -5.52
N TYR A 80 -10.32 -4.50 -5.77
CA TYR A 80 -11.66 -4.86 -6.23
C TYR A 80 -12.54 -5.25 -5.04
N GLY A 81 -13.75 -4.71 -5.01
CA GLY A 81 -14.68 -4.83 -3.87
C GLY A 81 -14.49 -3.76 -2.79
N PRO A 82 -15.17 -3.88 -1.64
CA PRO A 82 -15.09 -2.90 -0.56
C PRO A 82 -13.68 -2.80 0.03
N LEU A 83 -13.21 -1.57 0.29
CA LEU A 83 -11.85 -1.35 0.81
C LEU A 83 -11.53 -2.21 2.04
N HIS A 84 -12.48 -2.35 2.97
CA HIS A 84 -12.36 -3.11 4.22
C HIS A 84 -12.56 -4.63 4.09
N ALA A 85 -12.99 -5.12 2.93
CA ALA A 85 -13.14 -6.55 2.65
C ALA A 85 -12.96 -6.81 1.15
N PRO A 86 -11.76 -6.58 0.59
CA PRO A 86 -11.58 -6.68 -0.84
C PRO A 86 -11.48 -8.13 -1.28
N GLU A 87 -12.08 -8.43 -2.43
CA GLU A 87 -12.04 -9.77 -3.03
C GLU A 87 -10.73 -10.00 -3.78
N PHE A 88 -10.12 -8.92 -4.28
CA PHE A 88 -8.85 -8.97 -4.99
C PHE A 88 -8.07 -7.66 -4.83
N VAL A 89 -6.74 -7.75 -4.71
CA VAL A 89 -5.84 -6.59 -4.60
C VAL A 89 -4.61 -6.83 -5.48
N GLN A 90 -4.31 -5.87 -6.36
CA GLN A 90 -3.14 -5.86 -7.23
C GLN A 90 -2.24 -4.67 -6.90
N PHE A 91 -0.97 -4.92 -6.57
CA PHE A 91 0.03 -3.87 -6.34
C PHE A 91 0.91 -3.65 -7.56
N TYR A 92 1.28 -2.39 -7.83
CA TYR A 92 2.17 -2.02 -8.93
C TYR A 92 3.05 -0.81 -8.58
N HIS A 93 3.97 -0.47 -9.48
CA HIS A 93 4.90 0.65 -9.37
C HIS A 93 5.01 1.36 -10.73
N TYR A 94 5.13 2.69 -10.68
CA TYR A 94 5.36 3.55 -11.83
C TYR A 94 6.86 3.75 -12.03
N GLY A 95 7.35 3.62 -13.26
CA GLY A 95 8.76 3.82 -13.63
C GLY A 95 9.03 5.21 -14.20
#